data_AF-A0A372R434-F1
#
_entry.id   AF-A0A372R434-F1
#
_cell.length_a   1.000
_cell.length_b   1.000
_cell.length_c   1.000
_cell.angle_alpha   90.00
_cell.angle_beta   90.00
_cell.angle_gamma   90.00
#
_symmetry.space_group_name_H-M   'P 1'
#
loop_
_entity.id
_entity.type
_entity.pdbx_description
1 polymer ?
#
loop_
_entity_poly.entity_id
_entity_poly.type
_entity_poly.pdbx_seq_one_letter_code
_entity_poly.pdbx_strand_id
1 'polypeptide(L)'
;MYFGPGKKVERSQEIWHGNIWKESPRFRCASIKINEVLYNCGDFVVYRESSNRIGRILAIVEVDGELKVTIQHVLQFIELPGNLQSNDRRERSPREVWLFDRNMENALVEVELQTIIKRVVVTILYTEDTIHNNSSVVIREILYKHQGHWKIRNVTYSYRHPSEFAPLEEPETNLPIYKLYIDLYFDDFGTFRNVYHSLSGVYIQIGNLPFDKRKQLKNHFVLEFIPFGGSFEEFIAPFVAEMKTLENRKIMDVQGTKSIVIASLGDITADLPQGNDLVGVKRHSATRGCHTCNAIKDSWTSNNIDLPLISRYHHLTDRQFEEISAAPTITRRNEIAAEYGLWICSPILDNLKRERHLQSPHDVYHAIARKVLRFLRITIDALSPEGKLAFILAWKTFEYPRSWQKLSNPISHIESFMMSDSLRLAMVIPFILNRILKPQNFKQSEIDKFRSQTGVSRSDLVIKLWLIKYWILVTKTMSMAFMHSFTEEDYTKLRECLDNERRLLSQVFI
;
A
#
# COMPACT_ATOMS: atom_id res chain seq x y z
N MET A 1 -18.25 -9.61 14.89
CA MET A 1 -17.49 -8.43 14.42
C MET A 1 -16.57 -7.99 15.55
N TYR A 2 -15.40 -7.44 15.23
CA TYR A 2 -14.43 -6.95 16.22
C TYR A 2 -14.46 -5.42 16.33
N PHE A 3 -14.69 -4.93 17.55
CA PHE A 3 -14.78 -3.49 17.88
C PHE A 3 -13.81 -3.06 19.00
N GLY A 4 -12.99 -3.99 19.52
CA GLY A 4 -12.04 -3.71 20.60
C GLY A 4 -10.85 -2.86 20.16
N PRO A 5 -9.79 -2.72 20.99
CA PRO A 5 -8.56 -2.00 20.68
C PRO A 5 -7.79 -2.51 19.45
N GLY A 6 -6.70 -1.85 19.05
CA GLY A 6 -5.82 -2.45 18.06
C GLY A 6 -5.22 -3.75 18.62
N LYS A 7 -5.03 -4.80 17.81
CA LYS A 7 -4.34 -6.02 18.30
C LYS A 7 -2.95 -6.09 17.74
N LYS A 8 -1.95 -6.34 18.59
CA LYS A 8 -0.63 -6.74 18.14
C LYS A 8 -0.50 -8.25 18.28
N VAL A 9 -0.12 -8.89 17.19
CA VAL A 9 0.02 -10.33 17.08
C VAL A 9 1.33 -10.63 16.36
N GLU A 10 1.91 -11.79 16.63
CA GLU A 10 3.10 -12.27 15.90
C GLU A 10 2.78 -12.49 14.41
N ARG A 11 1.56 -12.94 14.10
CA ARG A 11 1.11 -13.27 12.74
C ARG A 11 -0.15 -12.52 12.37
N SER A 12 -0.01 -11.57 11.45
CA SER A 12 -1.11 -10.76 10.93
C SER A 12 -1.93 -11.54 9.90
N GLN A 13 -3.18 -11.85 10.23
CA GLN A 13 -4.17 -12.46 9.34
C GLN A 13 -5.37 -11.55 9.03
N GLU A 14 -5.53 -10.49 9.81
CA GLU A 14 -6.74 -9.69 9.88
C GLU A 14 -6.40 -8.22 9.77
N ILE A 15 -7.32 -7.44 9.23
CA ILE A 15 -7.10 -6.01 8.99
C ILE A 15 -6.89 -5.21 10.27
N TRP A 16 -7.45 -5.66 11.40
CA TRP A 16 -7.25 -4.99 12.70
C TRP A 16 -5.87 -5.22 13.30
N HIS A 17 -5.04 -6.08 12.68
CA HIS A 17 -3.60 -6.15 12.95
C HIS A 17 -2.83 -5.09 12.14
N GLY A 18 -3.44 -4.50 11.11
CA GLY A 18 -2.84 -3.49 10.24
C GLY A 18 -2.77 -2.10 10.86
N ASN A 19 -1.80 -1.29 10.40
CA ASN A 19 -1.48 0.00 11.01
C ASN A 19 -2.57 1.06 10.82
N ILE A 20 -3.09 1.22 9.60
CA ILE A 20 -4.18 2.15 9.27
C ILE A 20 -5.36 1.94 10.22
N TRP A 21 -5.70 0.67 10.45
CA TRP A 21 -6.78 0.30 11.34
C TRP A 21 -6.49 0.68 12.80
N LYS A 22 -5.34 0.26 13.34
CA LYS A 22 -4.99 0.42 14.77
C LYS A 22 -4.82 1.88 15.18
N GLU A 23 -4.29 2.69 14.27
CA GLU A 23 -3.90 4.09 14.55
C GLU A 23 -5.04 5.07 14.33
N SER A 24 -6.08 4.67 13.59
CA SER A 24 -7.20 5.54 13.28
C SER A 24 -8.16 5.68 14.46
N PRO A 25 -8.38 6.91 14.96
CA PRO A 25 -9.43 7.21 15.94
C PRO A 25 -10.82 6.78 15.45
N ARG A 26 -11.01 6.68 14.13
CA ARG A 26 -12.28 6.33 13.49
C ARG A 26 -12.61 4.84 13.57
N PHE A 27 -11.60 3.99 13.70
CA PHE A 27 -11.76 2.53 13.66
C PHE A 27 -11.48 1.87 15.01
N ARG A 28 -10.70 2.53 15.87
CA ARG A 28 -10.23 2.01 17.17
C ARG A 28 -10.29 3.05 18.28
N CYS A 29 -9.76 2.67 19.44
CA CYS A 29 -9.67 3.54 20.61
C CYS A 29 -8.92 4.82 20.23
N ALA A 30 -9.62 5.96 20.30
CA ALA A 30 -9.04 7.25 19.98
C ALA A 30 -8.22 7.81 21.14
N SER A 31 -8.56 7.40 22.37
CA SER A 31 -7.98 7.95 23.59
C SER A 31 -7.96 6.94 24.73
N ILE A 32 -7.14 7.23 25.74
CA ILE A 32 -6.98 6.45 26.96
C ILE A 32 -6.79 7.37 28.17
N LYS A 33 -7.33 6.97 29.32
CA LYS A 33 -7.22 7.73 30.57
C LYS A 33 -6.15 7.08 31.46
N ILE A 34 -5.12 7.84 31.83
CA ILE A 34 -4.01 7.42 32.69
C ILE A 34 -3.90 8.42 33.84
N ASN A 35 -4.05 7.96 35.09
CA ASN A 35 -4.05 8.82 36.29
C ASN A 35 -4.96 10.05 36.13
N GLU A 36 -6.19 9.80 35.68
CA GLU A 36 -7.22 10.81 35.39
C GLU A 36 -6.97 11.77 34.22
N VAL A 37 -5.79 11.71 33.59
CA VAL A 37 -5.45 12.51 32.41
C VAL A 37 -5.79 11.75 31.13
N LEU A 38 -6.46 12.42 30.20
CA LEU A 38 -6.78 11.88 28.88
C LEU A 38 -5.62 12.06 27.92
N TYR A 39 -5.22 10.98 27.26
CA TYR A 39 -4.21 10.94 26.21
C TYR A 39 -4.85 10.45 24.91
N ASN A 40 -4.61 11.14 23.80
CA ASN A 40 -5.16 10.78 22.50
C ASN A 40 -4.09 10.16 21.59
N CYS A 41 -4.53 9.35 20.63
CA CYS A 41 -3.67 8.95 19.52
C CYS A 41 -3.21 10.19 18.75
N GLY A 42 -1.91 10.27 18.48
CA GLY A 42 -1.22 11.41 17.89
C GLY A 42 -0.58 12.37 18.89
N ASP A 43 -0.93 12.30 20.20
CA ASP A 43 -0.30 13.12 21.23
C ASP A 43 1.19 12.80 21.39
N PHE A 44 1.97 13.82 21.76
CA PHE A 44 3.36 13.63 22.18
C PHE A 44 3.44 13.51 23.70
N VAL A 45 4.25 12.58 24.17
CA VAL A 45 4.39 12.24 25.58
C VAL A 45 5.86 12.08 25.97
N VAL A 46 6.14 12.34 27.24
CA VAL A 46 7.35 11.85 27.90
C VAL A 46 7.02 10.51 28.54
N TYR A 47 7.80 9.49 28.23
CA TYR A 47 7.65 8.15 28.80
C TYR A 47 8.98 7.63 29.33
N ARG A 48 8.90 6.69 30.28
CA ARG A 48 10.06 6.08 30.94
C ARG A 48 10.48 4.81 30.22
N GLU A 49 11.72 4.80 29.76
CA GLU A 49 12.45 3.61 29.31
C GLU A 49 13.70 3.43 30.20
N SER A 50 14.89 3.24 29.63
CA SER A 50 16.17 3.38 30.34
C SER A 50 16.42 4.81 30.82
N SER A 51 15.85 5.78 30.11
CA SER A 51 15.81 7.20 30.44
C SER A 51 14.45 7.80 30.05
N ASN A 52 14.19 9.04 30.44
CA ASN A 52 12.99 9.74 30.00
C ASN A 52 13.14 10.14 28.54
N ARG A 53 12.21 9.70 27.68
CA ARG A 53 12.23 9.97 26.25
C ARG A 53 10.95 10.66 25.80
N ILE A 54 11.04 11.38 24.69
CA ILE A 54 9.87 11.94 24.01
C ILE A 54 9.45 10.93 22.95
N GLY A 55 8.14 10.75 22.79
CA GLY A 55 7.59 9.92 21.74
C GLY A 55 6.20 10.38 21.34
N ARG A 56 5.74 9.88 20.20
CA ARG A 56 4.40 10.13 19.69
C ARG A 56 3.53 8.89 19.87
N ILE A 57 2.39 9.03 20.52
CA ILE A 57 1.40 7.95 20.61
C ILE A 57 0.84 7.70 19.21
N LEU A 58 1.00 6.48 18.68
CA LEU A 58 0.42 6.10 17.39
C LEU A 58 -0.88 5.31 17.57
N ALA A 59 -0.91 4.38 18.51
CA ALA A 59 -2.06 3.52 18.70
C ALA A 59 -2.17 3.05 20.15
N ILE A 60 -3.40 2.76 20.56
CA ILE A 60 -3.72 2.03 21.78
C ILE A 60 -4.01 0.58 21.37
N VAL A 61 -3.22 -0.35 21.90
CA VAL A 61 -3.21 -1.73 21.44
C VAL A 61 -3.31 -2.71 22.60
N GLU A 62 -3.93 -3.85 22.35
CA GLU A 62 -3.92 -5.03 23.21
C GLU A 62 -2.76 -5.94 22.80
N VAL A 63 -1.92 -6.29 23.77
CA VAL A 63 -0.78 -7.20 23.64
C VAL A 63 -0.91 -8.24 24.76
N ASP A 64 -1.09 -9.51 24.40
CA ASP A 64 -1.24 -10.62 25.36
C ASP A 64 -2.35 -10.40 26.42
N GLY A 65 -3.43 -9.70 26.04
CA GLY A 65 -4.56 -9.39 26.91
C GLY A 65 -4.38 -8.13 27.77
N GLU A 66 -3.22 -7.48 27.70
CA GLU A 66 -2.93 -6.23 28.40
C GLU A 66 -2.98 -5.03 27.44
N LEU A 67 -3.51 -3.91 27.94
CA LEU A 67 -3.64 -2.68 27.16
C LEU A 67 -2.32 -1.89 27.24
N LYS A 68 -1.72 -1.63 26.09
CA LYS A 68 -0.45 -0.91 25.91
C LYS A 68 -0.61 0.23 24.92
N VAL A 69 0.41 1.07 24.85
CA VAL A 69 0.50 2.15 23.87
C VAL A 69 1.67 1.90 22.94
N THR A 70 1.43 1.95 21.62
CA THR A 70 2.50 1.98 20.62
C THR A 70 2.99 3.41 20.46
N ILE A 71 4.27 3.64 20.72
CA ILE A 71 4.93 4.94 20.63
C ILE A 71 5.94 4.95 19.49
N GLN A 72 5.92 5.98 18.67
CA GLN A 72 7.01 6.31 17.75
C GLN A 72 8.08 7.11 18.47
N HIS A 73 9.33 6.69 18.33
CA HIS A 73 10.48 7.40 18.90
C HIS A 73 10.67 8.78 18.28
N VAL A 74 10.97 9.73 19.16
CA VAL A 74 11.45 11.06 18.84
C VAL A 74 12.86 11.19 19.41
N LEU A 75 13.80 11.57 18.55
CA LEU A 75 15.22 11.62 18.84
C LEU A 75 15.64 13.03 19.25
N GLN A 76 16.56 13.09 20.20
CA GLN A 76 17.33 14.28 20.53
C GLN A 76 18.57 14.38 19.62
N PHE A 77 19.17 15.56 19.58
CA PHE A 77 20.36 15.82 18.75
C PHE A 77 21.51 14.83 18.99
N ILE A 78 21.75 14.47 20.25
CA ILE A 78 22.83 13.54 20.63
C ILE A 78 22.60 12.11 20.13
N GLU A 79 21.34 11.74 19.86
CA GLU A 79 20.94 10.43 19.35
C GLU A 79 21.07 10.34 17.82
N LEU A 80 21.30 11.46 17.12
CA LEU A 80 21.55 11.44 15.68
C LEU A 80 22.94 10.83 15.39
N PRO A 81 23.10 10.11 14.26
CA PRO A 81 24.41 9.68 13.79
C PRO A 81 25.39 10.85 13.69
N GLY A 82 26.65 10.66 14.10
CA GLY A 82 27.64 11.75 14.20
C GLY A 82 27.85 12.53 12.90
N ASN A 83 27.75 11.86 11.75
CA ASN A 83 27.84 12.51 10.43
C ASN A 83 26.64 13.40 10.08
N LEU A 84 25.55 13.33 10.86
CA LEU A 84 24.34 14.14 10.69
C LEU A 84 24.21 15.23 11.76
N GLN A 85 25.10 15.26 12.77
CA GLN A 85 25.16 16.26 13.84
C GLN A 85 25.84 17.58 13.38
N SER A 86 25.25 18.28 12.41
CA SER A 86 25.77 19.57 11.93
C SER A 86 25.67 20.69 12.97
N ASN A 87 26.47 21.76 12.79
CA ASN A 87 26.41 22.96 13.63
C ASN A 87 24.99 23.58 13.61
N ASP A 88 24.36 23.69 12.44
CA ASP A 88 23.00 24.21 12.31
C ASP A 88 21.97 23.40 13.12
N ARG A 89 22.12 22.07 13.20
CA ARG A 89 21.25 21.23 14.03
C ARG A 89 21.56 21.39 15.51
N ARG A 90 22.84 21.58 15.87
CA ARG A 90 23.25 21.84 17.25
C ARG A 90 22.64 23.14 17.77
N GLU A 91 22.68 24.20 16.98
CA GLU A 91 22.08 25.50 17.33
C GLU A 91 20.57 25.40 17.53
N ARG A 92 19.87 24.58 16.72
CA ARG A 92 18.42 24.35 16.83
C ARG A 92 18.02 23.33 17.91
N SER A 93 18.94 22.46 18.33
CA SER A 93 18.67 21.35 19.26
C SER A 93 17.99 21.69 20.59
N PRO A 94 18.13 22.90 21.19
CA PRO A 94 17.40 23.23 22.42
C PRO A 94 15.87 23.26 22.24
N ARG A 95 15.38 23.41 21.01
CA ARG A 95 13.95 23.52 20.68
C ARG A 95 13.51 22.57 19.58
N GLU A 96 14.41 21.73 19.07
CA GLU A 96 14.13 20.85 17.95
C GLU A 96 14.47 19.41 18.29
N VAL A 97 13.57 18.54 17.86
CA VAL A 97 13.71 17.09 17.96
C VAL A 97 13.39 16.47 16.60
N TRP A 98 13.84 15.23 16.40
CA TRP A 98 13.76 14.55 15.11
C TRP A 98 12.83 13.35 15.20
N LEU A 99 11.93 13.17 14.24
CA LEU A 99 11.17 11.91 14.18
C LEU A 99 12.11 10.80 13.74
N PHE A 100 12.01 9.65 14.40
CA PHE A 100 12.61 8.43 13.87
C PHE A 100 11.60 7.79 12.91
N ASP A 101 12.01 7.57 11.65
CA ASP A 101 11.10 7.04 10.63
C ASP A 101 10.50 5.70 11.09
N ARG A 102 9.18 5.64 11.12
CA ARG A 102 8.43 4.50 11.63
C ARG A 102 8.66 3.17 10.90
N ASN A 103 9.24 3.20 9.71
CA ASN A 103 9.61 2.00 8.96
C ASN A 103 10.99 1.45 9.35
N MET A 104 11.71 2.14 10.26
CA MET A 104 13.00 1.68 10.75
C MET A 104 12.81 0.68 11.88
N GLU A 105 13.77 -0.23 11.99
CA GLU A 105 13.87 -1.15 13.11
C GLU A 105 13.97 -0.36 14.43
N ASN A 106 13.21 -0.77 15.44
CA ASN A 106 13.14 -0.13 16.77
C ASN A 106 12.66 1.33 16.77
N ALA A 107 12.02 1.80 15.68
CA ALA A 107 11.38 3.12 15.68
C ALA A 107 10.08 3.15 16.48
N LEU A 108 9.45 1.99 16.66
CA LEU A 108 8.22 1.83 17.39
C LEU A 108 8.47 0.97 18.64
N VAL A 109 7.88 1.35 19.76
CA VAL A 109 7.95 0.62 21.01
C VAL A 109 6.56 0.48 21.62
N GLU A 110 6.29 -0.69 22.20
CA GLU A 110 5.11 -0.90 23.06
C GLU A 110 5.49 -0.59 24.50
N VAL A 111 4.72 0.29 25.13
CA VAL A 111 4.95 0.64 26.53
C VAL A 111 3.70 0.45 27.37
N GLU A 112 3.91 0.07 28.62
CA GLU A 112 2.85 0.00 29.61
C GLU A 112 2.33 1.41 29.95
N LEU A 113 1.05 1.51 30.30
CA LEU A 113 0.39 2.79 30.56
C LEU A 113 1.08 3.60 31.67
N GLN A 114 1.55 2.92 32.73
CA GLN A 114 2.24 3.53 33.86
C GLN A 114 3.61 4.14 33.51
N THR A 115 4.18 3.82 32.35
CA THR A 115 5.44 4.43 31.89
C THR A 115 5.23 5.83 31.32
N ILE A 116 4.00 6.18 30.94
CA ILE A 116 3.65 7.52 30.45
C ILE A 116 3.69 8.50 31.62
N ILE A 117 4.58 9.47 31.55
CA ILE A 117 4.81 10.44 32.63
C ILE A 117 3.90 11.65 32.45
N LYS A 118 3.95 12.28 31.27
CA LYS A 118 3.17 13.49 30.97
C LYS A 118 3.06 13.75 29.47
N ARG A 119 2.03 14.48 29.08
CA ARG A 119 1.91 15.07 27.74
C ARG A 119 2.91 16.21 27.54
N VAL A 120 3.45 16.32 26.33
CA VAL A 120 4.30 17.45 25.90
C VAL A 120 3.79 18.04 24.60
N VAL A 121 3.95 19.35 24.46
CA VAL A 121 3.53 20.07 23.25
C VAL A 121 4.70 20.04 22.27
N VAL A 122 4.54 19.28 21.19
CA VAL A 122 5.48 19.22 20.07
C VAL A 122 4.72 19.51 18.79
N THR A 123 5.26 20.42 17.98
CA THR A 123 4.64 20.84 16.72
C THR A 123 5.43 20.29 15.53
N ILE A 124 4.76 19.56 14.64
CA ILE A 124 5.34 19.11 13.37
C ILE A 124 5.15 20.20 12.31
N LEU A 125 6.24 20.65 11.70
CA LEU A 125 6.24 21.72 10.71
C LEU A 125 6.23 21.14 9.30
N TYR A 126 5.06 20.69 8.84
CA TYR A 126 4.87 20.12 7.48
C TYR A 126 5.02 21.16 6.35
N THR A 127 4.84 22.43 6.69
CA THR A 127 4.93 23.62 5.84
C THR A 127 6.00 24.53 6.44
N GLU A 128 6.54 25.43 5.62
CA GLU A 128 7.48 26.47 6.08
C GLU A 128 6.78 27.57 6.91
N ASP A 129 5.80 27.20 7.73
CA ASP A 129 5.06 28.14 8.55
C ASP A 129 5.97 28.69 9.65
N THR A 130 5.84 30.00 9.87
CA THR A 130 6.52 30.74 10.93
C THR A 130 6.14 30.20 12.31
N ILE A 131 7.15 29.94 13.15
CA ILE A 131 6.93 29.55 14.55
C ILE A 131 6.29 30.74 15.28
N HIS A 132 5.00 30.65 15.60
CA HIS A 132 4.31 31.72 16.33
C HIS A 132 4.62 31.72 17.84
N ASN A 133 5.19 30.65 18.38
CA ASN A 133 5.49 30.53 19.81
C ASN A 133 6.92 30.07 20.07
N ASN A 134 7.74 30.94 20.66
CA ASN A 134 9.15 30.68 20.94
C ASN A 134 9.40 29.59 21.99
N SER A 135 8.38 29.03 22.64
CA SER A 135 8.52 28.01 23.69
C SER A 135 8.15 26.58 23.27
N SER A 136 7.69 26.34 22.04
CA SER A 136 7.31 24.98 21.61
C SER A 136 8.50 24.20 21.05
N VAL A 137 8.56 22.90 21.38
CA VAL A 137 9.47 21.96 20.72
C VAL A 137 8.93 21.67 19.33
N VAL A 138 9.79 21.65 18.31
CA VAL A 138 9.39 21.45 16.92
C VAL A 138 10.05 20.24 16.29
N ILE A 139 9.42 19.73 15.23
CA ILE A 139 9.97 18.70 14.34
C ILE A 139 9.93 19.21 12.92
N ARG A 140 11.11 19.26 12.26
CA ARG A 140 11.26 19.61 10.83
C ARG A 140 11.81 18.46 10.01
N GLU A 141 12.44 17.51 10.66
CA GLU A 141 13.30 16.51 10.02
C GLU A 141 13.01 15.11 10.55
N ILE A 142 13.17 14.12 9.67
CA ILE A 142 13.00 12.70 9.94
C ILE A 142 14.32 11.99 9.67
N LEU A 143 14.78 11.19 10.62
CA LEU A 143 15.89 10.26 10.44
C LEU A 143 15.40 8.95 9.82
N TYR A 144 16.00 8.55 8.70
CA TYR A 144 15.70 7.30 8.01
C TYR A 144 16.95 6.70 7.37
N LYS A 145 16.84 5.48 6.86
CA LYS A 145 17.93 4.77 6.18
C LYS A 145 17.60 4.56 4.71
N HIS A 146 18.54 4.90 3.84
CA HIS A 146 18.47 4.65 2.40
C HIS A 146 19.73 3.94 1.94
N GLN A 147 19.58 2.77 1.31
CA GLN A 147 20.69 1.95 0.82
C GLN A 147 21.78 1.72 1.88
N GLY A 148 21.38 1.38 3.11
CA GLY A 148 22.33 1.11 4.18
C GLY A 148 22.86 2.36 4.91
N HIS A 149 22.59 3.57 4.43
CA HIS A 149 23.14 4.81 4.98
C HIS A 149 22.06 5.63 5.69
N TRP A 150 22.42 6.20 6.84
CA TRP A 150 21.59 7.16 7.55
C TRP A 150 21.47 8.47 6.78
N LYS A 151 20.23 8.95 6.64
CA LYS A 151 19.89 10.20 5.96
C LYS A 151 18.83 10.95 6.75
N ILE A 152 18.74 12.25 6.47
CA ILE A 152 17.68 13.12 6.97
C ILE A 152 16.80 13.54 5.79
N ARG A 153 15.50 13.56 5.99
CA ARG A 153 14.52 14.15 5.06
C ARG A 153 13.62 15.14 5.78
N ASN A 154 13.09 16.10 5.02
CA ASN A 154 12.12 17.05 5.54
C ASN A 154 10.81 16.32 5.94
N VAL A 155 10.21 16.72 7.06
CA VAL A 155 8.96 16.15 7.58
C VAL A 155 7.75 16.33 6.67
N THR A 156 7.80 17.25 5.71
CA THR A 156 6.86 17.34 4.59
C THR A 156 6.69 16.00 3.86
N TYR A 157 7.75 15.18 3.81
CA TYR A 157 7.74 13.82 3.26
C TYR A 157 7.37 12.78 4.33
N SER A 158 6.25 12.98 5.01
CA SER A 158 5.77 12.04 6.03
C SER A 158 4.29 11.79 5.86
N TYR A 159 3.86 10.57 6.15
CA TYR A 159 2.44 10.32 6.32
C TYR A 159 1.97 11.00 7.60
N ARG A 160 0.92 11.83 7.49
CA ARG A 160 0.23 12.38 8.65
C ARG A 160 -0.41 11.23 9.44
N HIS A 161 -0.37 11.33 10.75
CA HIS A 161 -1.09 10.41 11.61
C HIS A 161 -2.61 10.57 11.38
N PRO A 162 -3.41 9.49 11.43
CA PRO A 162 -4.86 9.56 11.26
C PRO A 162 -5.59 10.59 12.15
N SER A 163 -5.05 10.89 13.34
CA SER A 163 -5.61 11.93 14.20
C SER A 163 -5.49 13.35 13.62
N GLU A 164 -4.63 13.58 12.63
CA GLU A 164 -4.40 14.90 12.03
C GLU A 164 -5.38 15.21 10.88
N PHE A 165 -5.85 14.19 10.16
CA PHE A 165 -6.77 14.37 9.01
C PHE A 165 -8.15 13.75 9.24
N ALA A 166 -8.28 12.81 10.17
CA ALA A 166 -9.55 12.17 10.53
C ALA A 166 -9.80 12.19 12.05
N PRO A 167 -9.58 13.31 12.76
CA PRO A 167 -9.76 13.38 14.22
C PRO A 167 -11.17 12.96 14.61
N LEU A 168 -11.31 12.21 15.69
CA LEU A 168 -12.60 11.84 16.26
C LEU A 168 -12.53 12.09 17.77
N GLU A 169 -13.33 13.04 18.23
CA GLU A 169 -13.62 13.15 19.66
C GLU A 169 -14.46 11.94 20.08
N GLU A 170 -14.17 11.31 21.21
CA GLU A 170 -15.06 10.26 21.72
C GLU A 170 -16.27 10.93 22.36
N PRO A 171 -17.51 10.52 22.02
CA PRO A 171 -18.69 11.06 22.66
C PRO A 171 -18.73 10.62 24.13
N GLU A 172 -18.95 11.57 25.04
CA GLU A 172 -19.32 11.26 26.42
C GLU A 172 -20.76 10.74 26.43
N THR A 173 -20.92 9.43 26.48
CA THR A 173 -22.24 8.79 26.41
C THR A 173 -22.27 7.46 27.16
N ASN A 174 -23.47 7.08 27.59
CA ASN A 174 -23.76 5.74 28.11
C ASN A 174 -24.20 4.76 27.01
N LEU A 175 -24.37 5.24 25.76
CA LEU A 175 -24.76 4.40 24.64
C LEU A 175 -23.56 3.59 24.13
N PRO A 176 -23.75 2.32 23.71
CA PRO A 176 -22.72 1.57 23.02
C PRO A 176 -22.26 2.31 21.75
N ILE A 177 -20.95 2.31 21.50
CA ILE A 177 -20.35 2.92 20.31
C ILE A 177 -19.82 1.80 19.40
N TYR A 178 -20.29 1.77 18.15
CA TYR A 178 -19.81 0.85 17.12
C TYR A 178 -19.06 1.63 16.04
N LYS A 179 -17.77 1.36 15.93
CA LYS A 179 -16.89 1.90 14.87
C LYS A 179 -16.77 0.90 13.73
N LEU A 180 -17.34 1.22 12.59
CA LEU A 180 -17.37 0.40 11.38
C LEU A 180 -16.32 0.88 10.37
N TYR A 181 -15.61 -0.09 9.81
CA TYR A 181 -14.72 0.11 8.69
C TYR A 181 -15.35 -0.50 7.45
N ILE A 182 -15.53 0.34 6.44
CA ILE A 182 -16.20 -0.04 5.22
C ILE A 182 -15.14 -0.21 4.14
N ASP A 183 -14.84 -1.45 3.78
CA ASP A 183 -14.02 -1.74 2.61
C ASP A 183 -14.84 -1.50 1.36
N LEU A 184 -14.23 -0.89 0.35
CA LEU A 184 -14.85 -0.65 -0.95
C LEU A 184 -14.03 -1.34 -2.04
N TYR A 185 -14.72 -2.05 -2.93
CA TYR A 185 -14.15 -2.66 -4.11
C TYR A 185 -14.78 -2.05 -5.35
N PHE A 186 -13.95 -1.68 -6.31
CA PHE A 186 -14.39 -1.15 -7.60
C PHE A 186 -13.67 -1.89 -8.72
N ASP A 187 -14.42 -2.49 -9.63
CA ASP A 187 -13.87 -3.25 -10.75
C ASP A 187 -14.70 -3.07 -12.02
N ASP A 188 -14.01 -2.95 -13.14
CA ASP A 188 -14.62 -2.98 -14.47
C ASP A 188 -14.48 -4.37 -15.06
N PHE A 189 -15.62 -4.95 -15.46
CA PHE A 189 -15.65 -6.27 -16.06
C PHE A 189 -16.50 -6.29 -17.34
N GLY A 190 -16.08 -7.13 -18.29
CA GLY A 190 -16.91 -7.47 -19.44
C GLY A 190 -18.01 -8.44 -19.02
N THR A 191 -19.27 -8.10 -19.27
CA THR A 191 -20.40 -9.02 -19.01
C THR A 191 -20.29 -10.32 -19.81
N PHE A 192 -19.66 -10.25 -20.99
CA PHE A 192 -19.25 -11.39 -21.80
C PHE A 192 -17.78 -11.23 -22.24
N ARG A 193 -17.17 -12.31 -22.73
CA ARG A 193 -15.74 -12.33 -23.13
C ARG A 193 -15.36 -11.31 -24.22
N ASN A 194 -16.32 -10.92 -25.07
CA ASN A 194 -16.06 -10.11 -26.27
C ASN A 194 -16.86 -8.79 -26.28
N VAL A 195 -17.20 -8.23 -25.12
CA VAL A 195 -17.97 -6.96 -25.06
C VAL A 195 -17.03 -5.79 -25.26
N TYR A 196 -17.41 -4.87 -26.15
CA TYR A 196 -16.66 -3.64 -26.44
C TYR A 196 -16.70 -2.60 -25.31
N HIS A 197 -17.59 -2.81 -24.35
CA HIS A 197 -18.01 -1.87 -23.32
C HIS A 197 -18.00 -2.57 -21.97
N SER A 198 -17.24 -2.04 -21.01
CA SER A 198 -17.22 -2.56 -19.64
C SER A 198 -18.51 -2.18 -18.91
N LEU A 199 -18.92 -3.06 -17.99
CA LEU A 199 -19.81 -2.76 -16.88
C LEU A 199 -18.94 -2.62 -15.64
N SER A 200 -19.27 -1.70 -14.74
CA SER A 200 -18.53 -1.57 -13.49
C SER A 200 -19.36 -2.04 -12.31
N GLY A 201 -18.71 -2.67 -11.33
CA GLY A 201 -19.34 -3.08 -10.07
C GLY A 201 -18.71 -2.37 -8.89
N VAL A 202 -19.55 -1.83 -8.01
CA VAL A 202 -19.12 -1.30 -6.72
C VAL A 202 -19.65 -2.18 -5.60
N TYR A 203 -18.75 -2.66 -4.76
CA TYR A 203 -19.07 -3.56 -3.66
C TYR A 203 -18.52 -2.99 -2.37
N ILE A 204 -19.22 -3.25 -1.26
CA ILE A 204 -18.72 -2.94 0.07
C ILE A 204 -18.67 -4.18 0.95
N GLN A 205 -17.78 -4.14 1.91
CA GLN A 205 -17.65 -5.16 2.94
C GLN A 205 -17.39 -4.51 4.30
N ILE A 206 -17.92 -5.14 5.36
CA ILE A 206 -17.64 -4.71 6.73
C ILE A 206 -16.31 -5.33 7.17
N GLY A 207 -15.29 -4.49 7.29
CA GLY A 207 -13.95 -4.90 7.71
C GLY A 207 -13.91 -5.51 9.11
N ASN A 208 -14.82 -5.12 10.00
CA ASN A 208 -14.89 -5.66 11.36
C ASN A 208 -15.21 -7.17 11.41
N LEU A 209 -15.58 -7.80 10.30
CA LEU A 209 -15.84 -9.24 10.23
C LEU A 209 -14.53 -10.04 10.23
N PRO A 210 -14.49 -11.21 10.91
CA PRO A 210 -13.42 -12.19 10.76
C PRO A 210 -13.18 -12.57 9.30
N PHE A 211 -11.93 -12.90 8.98
CA PHE A 211 -11.48 -13.21 7.64
C PHE A 211 -12.26 -14.35 6.99
N ASP A 212 -12.60 -15.41 7.75
CA ASP A 212 -13.43 -16.51 7.25
C ASP A 212 -14.83 -16.02 6.83
N LYS A 213 -15.40 -15.04 7.57
CA LYS A 213 -16.67 -14.41 7.24
C LYS A 213 -16.52 -13.45 6.08
N ARG A 214 -15.46 -12.64 6.04
CA ARG A 214 -15.21 -11.73 4.91
C ARG A 214 -15.06 -12.49 3.60
N LYS A 215 -14.55 -13.72 3.59
CA LYS A 215 -14.49 -14.55 2.37
C LYS A 215 -15.85 -15.07 1.88
N GLN A 216 -16.90 -15.00 2.68
CA GLN A 216 -18.21 -15.52 2.28
C GLN A 216 -18.92 -14.50 1.39
N LEU A 217 -19.42 -14.95 0.23
CA LEU A 217 -20.13 -14.08 -0.73
C LEU A 217 -21.32 -13.34 -0.10
N LYS A 218 -22.02 -13.96 0.85
CA LYS A 218 -23.14 -13.32 1.58
C LYS A 218 -22.75 -12.09 2.41
N ASN A 219 -21.45 -11.88 2.64
CA ASN A 219 -20.90 -10.74 3.39
C ASN A 219 -20.17 -9.74 2.46
N HIS A 220 -20.43 -9.83 1.15
CA HIS A 220 -20.10 -8.80 0.18
C HIS A 220 -21.42 -8.18 -0.29
N PHE A 221 -21.56 -6.88 -0.08
CA PHE A 221 -22.76 -6.15 -0.42
C PHE A 221 -22.52 -5.42 -1.73
N VAL A 222 -23.30 -5.74 -2.74
CA VAL A 222 -23.32 -4.97 -3.99
C VAL A 222 -23.98 -3.64 -3.66
N LEU A 223 -23.28 -2.52 -3.90
CA LEU A 223 -23.94 -1.22 -3.87
C LEU A 223 -24.83 -1.11 -5.11
N GLU A 224 -24.23 -1.20 -6.30
CA GLU A 224 -24.94 -1.30 -7.59
C GLU A 224 -23.92 -1.46 -8.75
N PHE A 225 -24.44 -1.66 -9.96
CA PHE A 225 -23.67 -1.76 -11.19
C PHE A 225 -23.80 -0.47 -12.00
N ILE A 226 -22.66 0.08 -12.43
CA ILE A 226 -22.63 1.28 -13.27
C ILE A 226 -22.75 0.83 -14.73
N PRO A 227 -23.83 1.23 -15.44
CA PRO A 227 -24.03 0.86 -16.82
C PRO A 227 -22.95 1.48 -17.72
N PHE A 228 -22.82 0.96 -18.93
CA PHE A 228 -21.88 1.50 -19.90
C PHE A 228 -22.09 3.00 -20.12
N GLY A 229 -20.99 3.77 -20.05
CA GLY A 229 -21.00 5.23 -20.20
C GLY A 229 -21.49 6.00 -18.96
N GLY A 230 -21.86 5.30 -17.89
CA GLY A 230 -22.22 5.92 -16.62
C GLY A 230 -21.01 6.54 -15.92
N SER A 231 -21.24 7.62 -15.16
CA SER A 231 -20.22 8.26 -14.32
C SER A 231 -20.16 7.59 -12.94
N PHE A 232 -18.94 7.21 -12.53
CA PHE A 232 -18.69 6.75 -11.17
C PHE A 232 -18.99 7.84 -10.14
N GLU A 233 -18.70 9.09 -10.46
CA GLU A 233 -18.91 10.24 -9.59
C GLU A 233 -20.39 10.49 -9.30
N GLU A 234 -21.23 10.48 -10.34
CA GLU A 234 -22.69 10.58 -10.17
C GLU A 234 -23.24 9.41 -9.36
N PHE A 235 -22.74 8.21 -9.67
CA PHE A 235 -23.16 6.97 -9.03
C PHE A 235 -22.87 6.94 -7.53
N ILE A 236 -21.64 7.26 -7.12
CA ILE A 236 -21.20 7.09 -5.73
C ILE A 236 -21.62 8.27 -4.84
N ALA A 237 -22.13 9.36 -5.43
CA ALA A 237 -22.49 10.57 -4.69
C ALA A 237 -23.49 10.34 -3.54
N PRO A 238 -24.59 9.56 -3.69
CA PRO A 238 -25.49 9.26 -2.58
C PRO A 238 -24.79 8.47 -1.46
N PHE A 239 -23.97 7.49 -1.81
CA PHE A 239 -23.18 6.72 -0.84
C PHE A 239 -22.23 7.63 -0.06
N VAL A 240 -21.53 8.55 -0.74
CA VAL A 240 -20.64 9.52 -0.08
C VAL A 240 -21.42 10.42 0.87
N ALA A 241 -22.62 10.88 0.50
CA ALA A 241 -23.47 11.70 1.37
C ALA A 241 -23.92 10.94 2.63
N GLU A 242 -24.30 9.67 2.51
CA GLU A 242 -24.64 8.82 3.64
C GLU A 242 -23.42 8.53 4.53
N MET A 243 -22.27 8.22 3.92
CA MET A 243 -21.02 8.01 4.64
C MET A 243 -20.60 9.24 5.44
N LYS A 244 -20.73 10.46 4.89
CA LYS A 244 -20.49 11.70 5.66
C LYS A 244 -21.35 11.78 6.93
N THR A 245 -22.59 11.32 6.86
CA THR A 245 -23.48 11.27 8.03
C THR A 245 -22.96 10.26 9.05
N LEU A 246 -22.57 9.07 8.60
CA LEU A 246 -22.02 8.03 9.47
C LEU A 246 -20.66 8.41 10.06
N GLU A 247 -19.83 9.15 9.33
CA GLU A 247 -18.56 9.68 9.85
C GLU A 247 -18.79 10.65 11.01
N ASN A 248 -19.88 11.42 10.99
CA ASN A 248 -20.21 12.39 12.04
C ASN A 248 -21.10 11.81 13.16
N ARG A 249 -21.21 10.47 13.22
CA ARG A 249 -21.99 9.67 14.17
C ARG A 249 -23.49 9.66 13.84
N LYS A 250 -24.12 8.50 13.99
CA LYS A 250 -25.57 8.32 13.86
C LYS A 250 -26.10 7.43 14.97
N ILE A 251 -27.18 7.83 15.64
CA ILE A 251 -27.88 6.96 16.58
C ILE A 251 -28.73 5.98 15.77
N MET A 252 -28.54 4.69 16.01
CA MET A 252 -29.24 3.61 15.32
C MET A 252 -29.71 2.57 16.33
N ASP A 253 -30.80 1.87 15.99
CA ASP A 253 -31.19 0.66 16.70
C ASP A 253 -30.35 -0.51 16.20
N VAL A 254 -29.52 -1.07 17.08
CA VAL A 254 -28.73 -2.26 16.82
C VAL A 254 -29.29 -3.38 17.70
N GLN A 255 -30.07 -4.28 17.10
CA GLN A 255 -30.66 -5.44 17.78
C GLN A 255 -31.49 -5.08 19.03
N GLY A 256 -32.31 -4.03 18.95
CA GLY A 256 -33.14 -3.51 20.03
C GLY A 256 -32.41 -2.55 20.98
N THR A 257 -31.13 -2.24 20.72
CA THR A 257 -30.32 -1.35 21.56
C THR A 257 -29.97 -0.07 20.81
N LYS A 258 -30.41 1.09 21.34
CA LYS A 258 -29.98 2.39 20.83
C LYS A 258 -28.46 2.52 21.00
N SER A 259 -27.76 2.67 19.89
CA SER A 259 -26.30 2.69 19.83
C SER A 259 -25.82 3.83 18.94
N ILE A 260 -24.63 4.35 19.21
CA ILE A 260 -23.95 5.30 18.32
C ILE A 260 -23.15 4.50 17.31
N VAL A 261 -23.45 4.67 16.02
CA VAL A 261 -22.70 4.07 14.92
C VAL A 261 -21.85 5.14 14.27
N ILE A 262 -20.57 4.84 14.10
CA ILE A 262 -19.59 5.65 13.38
C ILE A 262 -19.05 4.76 12.28
N ALA A 263 -19.21 5.15 11.02
CA ALA A 263 -18.61 4.40 9.91
C ALA A 263 -17.66 5.31 9.15
N SER A 264 -16.53 4.77 8.73
CA SER A 264 -15.61 5.49 7.84
C SER A 264 -15.06 4.53 6.79
N LEU A 265 -14.67 5.10 5.66
CA LEU A 265 -14.14 4.34 4.54
C LEU A 265 -12.78 3.75 4.92
N GLY A 266 -12.66 2.44 4.75
CA GLY A 266 -11.48 1.64 5.04
C GLY A 266 -10.54 1.55 3.85
N ASP A 267 -10.23 0.33 3.41
CA ASP A 267 -9.41 0.13 2.21
C ASP A 267 -10.28 0.19 0.97
N ILE A 268 -9.72 0.77 -0.09
CA ILE A 268 -10.36 0.88 -1.39
C ILE A 268 -9.51 0.09 -2.37
N THR A 269 -10.00 -1.08 -2.76
CA THR A 269 -9.29 -1.97 -3.68
C THR A 269 -9.90 -1.88 -5.07
N ALA A 270 -9.05 -1.65 -6.05
CA ALA A 270 -9.41 -1.66 -7.46
C ALA A 270 -8.20 -2.13 -8.27
N ASP A 271 -8.43 -2.56 -9.50
CA ASP A 271 -7.30 -2.78 -10.40
C ASP A 271 -6.64 -1.44 -10.79
N LEU A 272 -5.48 -1.50 -11.45
CA LEU A 272 -4.58 -0.35 -11.53
C LEU A 272 -5.20 0.95 -12.13
N PRO A 273 -5.94 0.91 -13.26
CA PRO A 273 -6.51 2.13 -13.83
C PRO A 273 -7.58 2.74 -12.92
N GLN A 274 -8.44 1.92 -12.35
CA GLN A 274 -9.55 2.31 -11.49
C GLN A 274 -9.01 2.84 -10.17
N GLY A 275 -8.00 2.17 -9.58
CA GLY A 275 -7.30 2.65 -8.40
C GLY A 275 -6.65 4.03 -8.60
N ASN A 276 -6.11 4.29 -9.80
CA ASN A 276 -5.60 5.62 -10.16
C ASN A 276 -6.74 6.67 -10.23
N ASP A 277 -7.87 6.32 -10.85
CA ASP A 277 -9.01 7.24 -10.98
C ASP A 277 -9.61 7.60 -9.59
N LEU A 278 -9.71 6.62 -8.67
CA LEU A 278 -10.22 6.80 -7.29
C LEU A 278 -9.37 7.70 -6.38
N VAL A 279 -8.11 7.94 -6.74
CA VAL A 279 -7.17 8.79 -6.00
C VAL A 279 -6.77 10.04 -6.79
N GLY A 280 -7.41 10.27 -7.94
CA GLY A 280 -7.22 11.47 -8.75
C GLY A 280 -5.92 11.49 -9.55
N VAL A 281 -5.29 10.33 -9.76
CA VAL A 281 -4.03 10.20 -10.50
C VAL A 281 -4.32 9.77 -11.93
N LYS A 282 -3.64 10.36 -12.92
CA LYS A 282 -3.77 9.94 -14.32
C LYS A 282 -3.28 8.50 -14.49
N ARG A 283 -3.78 7.82 -15.52
CA ARG A 283 -3.42 6.42 -15.82
C ARG A 283 -1.93 6.25 -16.13
N HIS A 284 -1.48 4.98 -16.21
CA HIS A 284 -0.09 4.57 -16.41
C HIS A 284 0.62 5.16 -17.65
N SER A 285 -0.12 5.73 -18.61
CA SER A 285 0.44 6.45 -19.76
C SER A 285 0.97 7.86 -19.42
N ALA A 286 0.58 8.43 -18.28
CA ALA A 286 1.08 9.72 -17.82
C ALA A 286 2.55 9.65 -17.37
N THR A 287 3.24 10.80 -17.36
CA THR A 287 4.63 10.92 -16.89
C THR A 287 4.79 10.42 -15.46
N ARG A 288 3.84 10.75 -14.58
CA ARG A 288 3.74 10.30 -13.18
C ARG A 288 2.46 9.50 -12.94
N GLY A 289 2.32 8.35 -13.59
CA GLY A 289 1.10 7.53 -13.56
C GLY A 289 0.96 6.56 -12.39
N CYS A 290 1.83 6.60 -11.38
CA CYS A 290 1.71 5.75 -10.19
C CYS A 290 0.96 6.50 -9.09
N HIS A 291 -0.04 5.86 -8.46
CA HIS A 291 -0.77 6.49 -7.37
C HIS A 291 -0.09 6.43 -6.00
N THR A 292 0.96 5.63 -5.84
CA THR A 292 1.72 5.56 -4.57
C THR A 292 3.00 6.39 -4.60
N CYS A 293 3.51 6.77 -5.78
CA CYS A 293 4.73 7.56 -5.90
C CYS A 293 4.77 8.48 -7.14
N ASN A 294 5.67 9.44 -7.12
CA ASN A 294 5.93 10.45 -8.15
C ASN A 294 7.05 10.02 -9.12
N ALA A 295 7.39 8.72 -9.17
CA ALA A 295 8.40 8.22 -10.10
C ALA A 295 7.98 8.52 -11.55
N ILE A 296 8.88 9.17 -12.29
CA ILE A 296 8.70 9.38 -13.72
C ILE A 296 9.07 8.12 -14.50
N LYS A 297 8.51 7.94 -15.69
CA LYS A 297 8.76 6.77 -16.56
C LYS A 297 10.24 6.41 -16.71
N ASP A 298 11.07 7.41 -16.94
CA ASP A 298 12.51 7.22 -17.16
C ASP A 298 13.25 6.73 -15.91
N SER A 299 12.64 6.91 -14.73
CA SER A 299 13.21 6.51 -13.44
C SER A 299 12.79 5.12 -12.97
N TRP A 300 11.82 4.45 -13.63
CA TRP A 300 11.24 3.19 -13.15
C TRP A 300 12.25 2.04 -13.01
N THR A 301 13.34 2.08 -13.78
CA THR A 301 14.44 1.09 -13.73
C THR A 301 15.59 1.50 -12.84
N SER A 302 15.56 2.69 -12.25
CA SER A 302 16.65 3.18 -11.42
C SER A 302 16.76 2.34 -10.15
N ASN A 303 17.98 1.89 -9.87
CA ASN A 303 18.30 1.21 -8.61
C ASN A 303 18.44 2.19 -7.43
N ASN A 304 18.40 3.50 -7.70
CA ASN A 304 18.65 4.56 -6.72
C ASN A 304 17.39 5.37 -6.36
N ILE A 305 16.21 4.76 -6.47
CA ILE A 305 14.95 5.39 -6.13
C ILE A 305 14.81 5.47 -4.60
N ASP A 306 14.82 6.69 -4.07
CA ASP A 306 14.52 6.97 -2.67
C ASP A 306 13.01 7.13 -2.47
N LEU A 307 12.31 6.01 -2.26
CA LEU A 307 10.85 5.94 -2.12
C LEU A 307 10.31 6.99 -1.12
N PRO A 308 10.84 7.09 0.12
CA PRO A 308 10.56 8.19 1.04
C PRO A 308 10.46 9.61 0.44
N LEU A 309 11.29 9.96 -0.54
CA LEU A 309 11.32 11.30 -1.12
C LEU A 309 10.37 11.46 -2.31
N ILE A 310 9.98 10.36 -2.94
CA ILE A 310 9.14 10.37 -4.12
C ILE A 310 7.73 9.85 -3.87
N SER A 311 7.42 9.28 -2.71
CA SER A 311 6.07 8.85 -2.36
C SER A 311 5.05 9.98 -2.52
N ARG A 312 3.82 9.61 -2.85
CA ARG A 312 2.70 10.53 -2.82
C ARG A 312 2.17 10.59 -1.39
N TYR A 313 2.04 11.80 -0.87
CA TYR A 313 1.54 12.07 0.47
C TYR A 313 0.24 12.86 0.32
N HIS A 314 -0.82 12.48 1.04
CA HIS A 314 -2.15 13.07 0.88
C HIS A 314 -2.13 14.61 0.93
N HIS A 315 -1.50 15.20 1.93
CA HIS A 315 -1.43 16.66 2.10
C HIS A 315 -0.58 17.37 1.04
N LEU A 316 0.36 16.66 0.38
CA LEU A 316 1.06 17.22 -0.77
C LEU A 316 0.16 17.23 -2.00
N THR A 317 -0.58 16.14 -2.19
CA THR A 317 -1.54 16.02 -3.28
C THR A 317 -2.70 17.01 -3.14
N ASP A 318 -3.16 17.31 -1.91
CA ASP A 318 -4.13 18.38 -1.66
C ASP A 318 -3.64 19.72 -2.18
N ARG A 319 -2.42 20.12 -1.80
CA ARG A 319 -1.81 21.37 -2.27
C ARG A 319 -1.65 21.40 -3.79
N GLN A 320 -1.34 20.27 -4.41
CA GLN A 320 -1.27 20.15 -5.87
C GLN A 320 -2.65 20.37 -6.51
N PHE A 321 -3.73 19.82 -5.94
CA PHE A 321 -5.10 20.08 -6.41
C PHE A 321 -5.55 21.52 -6.17
N GLU A 322 -5.16 22.14 -5.06
CA GLU A 322 -5.40 23.56 -4.79
C GLU A 322 -4.71 24.43 -5.85
N GLU A 323 -3.45 24.14 -6.17
CA GLU A 323 -2.69 24.83 -7.23
C GLU A 323 -3.35 24.68 -8.60
N ILE A 324 -3.76 23.46 -8.96
CA ILE A 324 -4.50 23.19 -10.20
C ILE A 324 -5.81 23.98 -10.23
N SER A 325 -6.56 24.02 -9.13
CA SER A 325 -7.84 24.71 -9.04
C SER A 325 -7.71 26.23 -9.12
N ALA A 326 -6.64 26.78 -8.53
CA ALA A 326 -6.33 28.21 -8.51
C ALA A 326 -5.86 28.74 -9.87
N ALA A 327 -5.38 27.88 -10.78
CA ALA A 327 -4.95 28.31 -12.10
C ALA A 327 -6.13 28.91 -12.92
N PRO A 328 -5.88 30.02 -13.65
CA PRO A 328 -6.94 30.88 -14.19
C PRO A 328 -7.63 30.31 -15.44
N THR A 329 -6.97 29.45 -16.19
CA THR A 329 -7.49 28.89 -17.46
C THR A 329 -7.41 27.38 -17.46
N ILE A 330 -8.34 26.73 -18.15
CA ILE A 330 -8.35 25.26 -18.29
C ILE A 330 -7.04 24.72 -18.90
N THR A 331 -6.43 25.47 -19.83
CA THR A 331 -5.12 25.14 -20.40
C THR A 331 -4.06 25.08 -19.31
N ARG A 332 -3.97 26.11 -18.46
CA ARG A 332 -3.00 26.12 -17.37
C ARG A 332 -3.28 25.03 -16.33
N ARG A 333 -4.55 24.75 -16.02
CA ARG A 333 -4.92 23.62 -15.15
C ARG A 333 -4.42 22.30 -15.73
N ASN A 334 -4.61 22.07 -17.03
CA ASN A 334 -4.17 20.87 -17.72
C ASN A 334 -2.64 20.71 -17.73
N GLU A 335 -1.89 21.81 -17.90
CA GLU A 335 -0.43 21.81 -17.82
C GLU A 335 0.06 21.37 -16.44
N ILE A 336 -0.43 22.02 -15.38
CA ILE A 336 -0.04 21.70 -13.99
C ILE A 336 -0.47 20.26 -13.63
N ALA A 337 -1.69 19.88 -14.00
CA ALA A 337 -2.20 18.52 -13.79
C ALA A 337 -1.37 17.46 -14.54
N ALA A 338 -0.90 17.76 -15.77
CA ALA A 338 0.01 16.87 -16.49
C ALA A 338 1.38 16.75 -15.83
N GLU A 339 1.92 17.84 -15.30
CA GLU A 339 3.18 17.83 -14.55
C GLU A 339 3.09 16.93 -13.32
N TYR A 340 2.04 17.07 -12.51
CA TYR A 340 1.85 16.24 -11.31
C TYR A 340 1.31 14.83 -11.61
N GLY A 341 0.85 14.57 -12.84
CA GLY A 341 0.18 13.33 -13.20
C GLY A 341 -1.16 13.16 -12.49
N LEU A 342 -1.88 14.26 -12.23
CA LEU A 342 -3.18 14.29 -11.55
C LEU A 342 -4.30 14.67 -12.51
N TRP A 343 -5.54 14.36 -12.16
CA TRP A 343 -6.71 14.92 -12.84
C TRP A 343 -6.89 16.41 -12.49
N ILE A 344 -7.73 17.13 -13.23
CA ILE A 344 -7.98 18.56 -12.98
C ILE A 344 -8.84 18.83 -11.73
N CYS A 345 -9.55 17.80 -11.27
CA CYS A 345 -10.41 17.83 -10.09
C CYS A 345 -10.02 16.68 -9.16
N SER A 346 -10.18 16.91 -7.85
CA SER A 346 -10.07 15.85 -6.86
C SER A 346 -11.20 14.83 -7.01
N PRO A 347 -10.96 13.53 -6.76
CA PRO A 347 -12.00 12.51 -6.80
C PRO A 347 -13.05 12.72 -5.71
N ILE A 348 -14.28 12.28 -5.98
CA ILE A 348 -15.42 12.45 -5.07
C ILE A 348 -15.24 11.80 -3.68
N LEU A 349 -14.41 10.76 -3.58
CA LEU A 349 -14.10 10.09 -2.31
C LEU A 349 -13.22 10.93 -1.37
N ASP A 350 -12.59 12.00 -1.86
CA ASP A 350 -11.83 12.93 -1.01
C ASP A 350 -12.75 13.83 -0.17
N ASN A 351 -14.06 13.77 -0.43
CA ASN A 351 -15.06 14.34 0.44
C ASN A 351 -15.25 13.58 1.78
N LEU A 352 -14.60 12.41 1.93
CA LEU A 352 -14.61 11.57 3.13
C LEU A 352 -13.28 11.68 3.88
N LYS A 353 -13.27 11.30 5.15
CA LYS A 353 -12.09 11.40 6.03
C LYS A 353 -11.15 10.20 5.82
N ARG A 354 -10.26 10.31 4.83
CA ARG A 354 -9.31 9.23 4.45
C ARG A 354 -7.93 9.73 4.00
N GLU A 355 -6.91 8.88 4.12
CA GLU A 355 -5.62 9.05 3.43
C GLU A 355 -5.69 8.32 2.09
N ARG A 356 -5.87 9.10 1.01
CA ARG A 356 -6.12 8.57 -0.34
C ARG A 356 -5.08 7.59 -0.89
N HIS A 357 -3.80 7.72 -0.57
CA HIS A 357 -2.73 6.92 -1.16
C HIS A 357 -2.45 5.65 -0.36
N LEU A 358 -2.59 5.71 0.97
CA LEU A 358 -2.42 4.57 1.88
C LEU A 358 -3.67 3.67 1.93
N GLN A 359 -4.86 4.27 1.86
CA GLN A 359 -6.14 3.55 1.87
C GLN A 359 -6.60 3.13 0.47
N SER A 360 -5.73 3.19 -0.53
CA SER A 360 -5.99 2.66 -1.87
C SER A 360 -4.86 1.70 -2.25
N PRO A 361 -4.77 0.53 -1.58
CA PRO A 361 -3.71 -0.43 -1.84
C PRO A 361 -3.80 -1.02 -3.26
N HIS A 362 -2.66 -1.44 -3.79
CA HIS A 362 -2.63 -2.17 -5.05
C HIS A 362 -3.30 -3.54 -4.91
N ASP A 363 -4.15 -3.90 -5.88
CA ASP A 363 -4.66 -5.26 -6.00
C ASP A 363 -3.53 -6.22 -6.41
N VAL A 364 -3.06 -6.98 -5.42
CA VAL A 364 -1.99 -7.98 -5.57
C VAL A 364 -2.37 -9.08 -6.55
N TYR A 365 -3.63 -9.51 -6.58
CA TYR A 365 -4.11 -10.56 -7.48
C TYR A 365 -3.99 -10.12 -8.93
N HIS A 366 -4.54 -8.95 -9.25
CA HIS A 366 -4.47 -8.37 -10.58
C HIS A 366 -3.03 -8.07 -11.00
N ALA A 367 -2.23 -7.50 -10.11
CA ALA A 367 -0.83 -7.17 -10.38
C ALA A 367 0.01 -8.41 -10.73
N ILE A 368 -0.11 -9.49 -9.94
CA ILE A 368 0.68 -10.70 -10.16
C ILE A 368 0.17 -11.48 -11.37
N ALA A 369 -1.15 -11.67 -11.51
CA ALA A 369 -1.70 -12.46 -12.61
C ALA A 369 -1.41 -11.84 -13.98
N ARG A 370 -1.63 -10.53 -14.15
CA ARG A 370 -1.32 -9.82 -15.41
C ARG A 370 0.18 -9.84 -15.72
N LYS A 371 1.04 -9.67 -14.69
CA LYS A 371 2.50 -9.77 -14.83
C LYS A 371 2.95 -11.14 -15.30
N VAL A 372 2.41 -12.21 -14.70
CA VAL A 372 2.70 -13.60 -15.08
C VAL A 372 2.29 -13.87 -16.52
N LEU A 373 1.08 -13.47 -16.92
CA LEU A 373 0.60 -13.66 -18.29
C LEU A 373 1.49 -12.94 -19.30
N ARG A 374 1.86 -11.69 -19.01
CA ARG A 374 2.78 -10.92 -19.87
C ARG A 374 4.14 -11.60 -19.99
N PHE A 375 4.68 -12.10 -18.88
CA PHE A 375 5.96 -12.78 -18.88
C PHE A 375 5.92 -14.15 -19.60
N LEU A 376 4.80 -14.87 -19.50
CA LEU A 376 4.57 -16.09 -20.27
C LEU A 376 4.59 -15.84 -21.78
N ARG A 377 3.98 -14.75 -22.23
CA ARG A 377 4.01 -14.36 -23.64
C ARG A 377 5.43 -14.12 -24.13
N ILE A 378 6.21 -13.32 -23.41
CA ILE A 378 7.63 -13.08 -23.70
C ILE A 378 8.42 -14.40 -23.74
N THR A 379 8.18 -15.29 -22.77
CA THR A 379 8.85 -16.60 -22.70
C THR A 379 8.56 -17.43 -23.96
N ILE A 380 7.30 -17.52 -24.37
CA ILE A 380 6.88 -18.28 -25.55
C ILE A 380 7.42 -17.67 -26.84
N ASP A 381 7.43 -16.33 -26.92
CA ASP A 381 7.93 -15.59 -28.08
C ASP A 381 9.44 -15.79 -28.28
N ALA A 382 10.19 -16.06 -27.21
CA ALA A 382 11.62 -16.35 -27.29
C ALA A 382 11.97 -17.78 -27.74
N LEU A 383 11.01 -18.70 -27.76
CA LEU A 383 11.24 -20.06 -28.24
C LEU A 383 11.45 -20.09 -29.76
N SER A 384 12.43 -20.88 -30.21
CA SER A 384 12.58 -21.25 -31.63
C SER A 384 11.43 -22.19 -32.07
N PRO A 385 11.23 -22.43 -33.37
CA PRO A 385 10.28 -23.44 -33.84
C PRO A 385 10.50 -24.81 -33.17
N GLU A 386 11.76 -25.25 -33.06
CA GLU A 386 12.17 -26.49 -32.38
C GLU A 386 11.84 -26.44 -30.89
N GLY A 387 12.08 -25.29 -30.25
CA GLY A 387 11.75 -25.08 -28.85
C GLY A 387 10.26 -25.10 -28.56
N LYS A 388 9.43 -24.57 -29.46
CA LYS A 388 7.97 -24.65 -29.35
C LYS A 388 7.48 -26.10 -29.44
N LEU A 389 8.04 -26.91 -30.33
CA LEU A 389 7.74 -28.34 -30.40
C LEU A 389 8.16 -29.07 -29.12
N ALA A 390 9.38 -28.81 -28.64
CA ALA A 390 9.88 -29.37 -27.38
C ALA A 390 8.98 -28.97 -26.19
N PHE A 391 8.54 -27.71 -26.15
CA PHE A 391 7.61 -27.22 -25.13
C PHE A 391 6.28 -27.97 -25.17
N ILE A 392 5.68 -28.16 -26.36
CA ILE A 392 4.41 -28.90 -26.49
C ILE A 392 4.57 -30.35 -26.03
N LEU A 393 5.69 -31.01 -26.34
CA LEU A 393 5.97 -32.37 -25.88
C LEU A 393 6.14 -32.43 -24.35
N ALA A 394 6.89 -31.49 -23.78
CA ALA A 394 7.06 -31.38 -22.33
C ALA A 394 5.72 -31.07 -21.63
N TRP A 395 4.88 -30.21 -22.22
CA TRP A 395 3.54 -29.87 -21.73
C TRP A 395 2.59 -31.06 -21.74
N LYS A 396 2.59 -31.85 -22.82
CA LYS A 396 1.74 -33.05 -22.94
C LYS A 396 2.08 -34.10 -21.89
N THR A 397 3.38 -34.30 -21.63
CA THR A 397 3.92 -35.29 -20.68
C THR A 397 4.07 -34.77 -19.25
N PHE A 398 3.72 -33.51 -18.98
CA PHE A 398 3.77 -32.97 -17.63
C PHE A 398 2.61 -33.53 -16.79
N GLU A 399 2.95 -34.09 -15.64
CA GLU A 399 2.00 -34.58 -14.65
C GLU A 399 1.51 -33.42 -13.78
N TYR A 400 0.21 -33.16 -13.82
CA TYR A 400 -0.42 -32.13 -13.00
C TYR A 400 -0.74 -32.68 -11.61
N PRO A 401 -0.83 -31.81 -10.58
CA PRO A 401 -1.44 -32.19 -9.32
C PRO A 401 -2.82 -32.83 -9.55
N ARG A 402 -3.13 -33.91 -8.82
CA ARG A 402 -4.35 -34.72 -9.05
C ARG A 402 -5.65 -33.92 -8.97
N SER A 403 -5.66 -32.83 -8.19
CA SER A 403 -6.81 -31.95 -8.00
C SER A 403 -6.98 -30.89 -9.09
N TRP A 404 -6.04 -30.79 -10.04
CA TRP A 404 -6.05 -29.76 -11.07
C TRP A 404 -6.59 -30.30 -12.39
N GLN A 405 -7.48 -29.52 -13.00
CA GLN A 405 -7.83 -29.73 -14.41
C GLN A 405 -6.65 -29.34 -15.28
N LYS A 406 -6.36 -30.15 -16.31
CA LYS A 406 -5.29 -29.89 -17.26
C LYS A 406 -5.62 -28.62 -18.06
N LEU A 407 -4.72 -27.65 -18.04
CA LEU A 407 -4.87 -26.40 -18.77
C LEU A 407 -4.61 -26.61 -20.27
N SER A 408 -5.25 -25.77 -21.10
CA SER A 408 -4.98 -25.68 -22.53
C SER A 408 -3.52 -25.37 -22.82
N ASN A 409 -3.03 -25.75 -24.00
CA ASN A 409 -1.65 -25.44 -24.41
C ASN A 409 -1.41 -23.91 -24.46
N PRO A 410 -0.44 -23.37 -23.68
CA PRO A 410 -0.15 -21.95 -23.65
C PRO A 410 0.25 -21.35 -24.99
N ILE A 411 0.88 -22.11 -25.89
CA ILE A 411 1.34 -21.56 -27.18
C ILE A 411 0.16 -21.18 -28.08
N SER A 412 -0.91 -21.98 -28.08
CA SER A 412 -2.05 -21.79 -28.97
C SER A 412 -3.22 -21.06 -28.32
N HIS A 413 -3.27 -21.05 -26.99
CA HIS A 413 -4.45 -20.61 -26.23
C HIS A 413 -4.13 -19.52 -25.19
N ILE A 414 -3.00 -18.80 -25.35
CA ILE A 414 -2.56 -17.80 -24.37
C ILE A 414 -3.63 -16.75 -24.05
N GLU A 415 -4.38 -16.31 -25.07
CA GLU A 415 -5.44 -15.29 -24.95
C GLU A 415 -6.73 -15.84 -24.31
N SER A 416 -6.83 -17.16 -24.07
CA SER A 416 -8.00 -17.79 -23.47
C SER A 416 -7.88 -17.98 -21.95
N PHE A 417 -6.69 -17.77 -21.38
CA PHE A 417 -6.46 -17.99 -19.96
C PHE A 417 -7.09 -16.90 -19.11
N MET A 418 -7.73 -17.32 -18.02
CA MET A 418 -8.16 -16.40 -16.98
C MET A 418 -6.96 -16.04 -16.08
N MET A 419 -7.13 -15.03 -15.24
CA MET A 419 -6.08 -14.63 -14.28
C MET A 419 -5.72 -15.78 -13.31
N SER A 420 -6.71 -16.56 -12.90
CA SER A 420 -6.50 -17.74 -12.05
C SER A 420 -5.65 -18.81 -12.74
N ASP A 421 -5.85 -19.02 -14.05
CA ASP A 421 -5.02 -19.91 -14.86
C ASP A 421 -3.59 -19.38 -14.94
N SER A 422 -3.42 -18.06 -15.07
CA SER A 422 -2.10 -17.41 -15.08
C SER A 422 -1.31 -17.73 -13.81
N LEU A 423 -1.93 -17.64 -12.63
CA LEU A 423 -1.28 -17.99 -11.36
C LEU A 423 -0.92 -19.49 -11.29
N ARG A 424 -1.77 -20.39 -11.79
CA ARG A 424 -1.45 -21.83 -11.91
C ARG A 424 -0.28 -22.07 -12.85
N LEU A 425 -0.23 -21.35 -13.97
CA LEU A 425 0.85 -21.43 -14.95
C LEU A 425 2.17 -21.00 -14.34
N ALA A 426 2.21 -19.95 -13.51
CA ALA A 426 3.44 -19.58 -12.80
C ALA A 426 4.03 -20.74 -12.01
N MET A 427 3.20 -21.58 -11.38
CA MET A 427 3.66 -22.74 -10.60
C MET A 427 4.24 -23.86 -11.48
N VAL A 428 3.74 -24.04 -12.70
CA VAL A 428 4.06 -25.21 -13.56
C VAL A 428 5.16 -24.90 -14.59
N ILE A 429 5.15 -23.69 -15.16
CA ILE A 429 6.06 -23.29 -16.24
C ILE A 429 7.55 -23.47 -15.90
N PRO A 430 8.06 -23.14 -14.69
CA PRO A 430 9.47 -23.37 -14.37
C PRO A 430 9.90 -24.83 -14.58
N PHE A 431 9.05 -25.79 -14.24
CA PHE A 431 9.34 -27.23 -14.39
C PHE A 431 9.31 -27.68 -15.86
N ILE A 432 8.38 -27.13 -16.65
CA ILE A 432 8.28 -27.44 -18.07
C ILE A 432 9.47 -26.87 -18.82
N LEU A 433 9.82 -25.60 -18.56
CA LEU A 433 11.01 -24.99 -19.13
C LEU A 433 12.26 -25.78 -18.79
N ASN A 434 12.38 -26.26 -17.54
CA ASN A 434 13.53 -27.05 -17.12
C ASN A 434 13.77 -28.32 -17.98
N ARG A 435 12.72 -28.91 -18.55
CA ARG A 435 12.82 -30.07 -19.45
C ARG A 435 13.35 -29.71 -20.85
N ILE A 436 13.32 -28.44 -21.24
CA ILE A 436 13.63 -27.97 -22.60
C ILE A 436 14.77 -26.93 -22.65
N LEU A 437 15.56 -26.78 -21.59
CA LEU A 437 16.69 -25.83 -21.52
C LEU A 437 17.87 -26.24 -22.40
N LYS A 438 17.75 -26.05 -23.70
CA LYS A 438 18.85 -26.18 -24.65
C LYS A 438 18.92 -24.90 -25.50
N PRO A 439 20.09 -24.33 -25.80
CA PRO A 439 20.21 -23.10 -26.58
C PRO A 439 19.47 -23.14 -27.91
N GLN A 440 19.51 -24.28 -28.61
CA GLN A 440 18.79 -24.53 -29.85
C GLN A 440 17.26 -24.37 -29.77
N ASN A 441 16.68 -24.45 -28.56
CA ASN A 441 15.25 -24.28 -28.33
C ASN A 441 14.84 -22.80 -28.21
N PHE A 442 15.80 -21.88 -28.25
CA PHE A 442 15.55 -20.45 -28.14
C PHE A 442 16.07 -19.74 -29.39
N LYS A 443 15.42 -18.62 -29.74
CA LYS A 443 15.85 -17.80 -30.87
C LYS A 443 17.21 -17.19 -30.56
N GLN A 444 18.15 -17.29 -31.51
CA GLN A 444 19.50 -16.73 -31.35
C GLN A 444 19.46 -15.22 -31.13
N SER A 445 18.55 -14.50 -31.80
CA SER A 445 18.34 -13.06 -31.62
C SER A 445 18.02 -12.67 -30.17
N GLU A 446 17.22 -13.48 -29.47
CA GLU A 446 16.89 -13.24 -28.07
C GLU A 446 18.09 -13.55 -27.17
N ILE A 447 18.79 -14.67 -27.42
CA ILE A 447 20.00 -15.02 -26.68
C ILE A 447 21.06 -13.91 -26.79
N ASP A 448 21.27 -13.36 -27.99
CA ASP A 448 22.25 -12.29 -28.24
C ASP A 448 21.83 -10.99 -27.55
N LYS A 449 20.54 -10.65 -27.57
CA LYS A 449 19.98 -9.52 -26.83
C LYS A 449 20.24 -9.65 -25.33
N PHE A 450 20.01 -10.82 -24.75
CA PHE A 450 20.27 -11.03 -23.32
C PHE A 450 21.77 -11.07 -23.00
N ARG A 451 22.60 -11.58 -23.92
CA ARG A 451 24.05 -11.57 -23.77
C ARG A 451 24.58 -10.14 -23.68
N SER A 452 24.11 -9.24 -24.54
CA SER A 452 24.54 -7.83 -24.52
C SER A 452 24.10 -7.11 -23.25
N GLN A 453 22.92 -7.42 -22.71
CA GLN A 453 22.39 -6.80 -21.49
C GLN A 453 23.03 -7.33 -20.20
N THR A 454 23.36 -8.63 -20.15
CA THR A 454 23.86 -9.27 -18.91
C THR A 454 25.37 -9.43 -18.85
N GLY A 455 26.08 -9.28 -19.98
CA GLY A 455 27.52 -9.53 -20.08
C GLY A 455 27.93 -11.01 -19.99
N VAL A 456 26.97 -11.95 -19.94
CA VAL A 456 27.24 -13.39 -19.81
C VAL A 456 27.49 -14.02 -21.18
N SER A 457 28.71 -14.50 -21.42
CA SER A 457 29.13 -15.00 -22.75
C SER A 457 28.51 -16.36 -23.15
N ARG A 458 28.24 -17.25 -22.21
CA ARG A 458 27.74 -18.61 -22.49
C ARG A 458 26.22 -18.66 -22.60
N SER A 459 25.71 -19.06 -23.77
CA SER A 459 24.26 -19.14 -24.07
C SER A 459 23.47 -19.97 -23.07
N ASP A 460 24.00 -21.11 -22.60
CA ASP A 460 23.34 -21.95 -21.59
C ASP A 460 23.10 -21.20 -20.27
N LEU A 461 24.11 -20.43 -19.85
CA LEU A 461 24.06 -19.65 -18.62
C LEU A 461 23.12 -18.46 -18.77
N VAL A 462 23.09 -17.81 -19.95
CA VAL A 462 22.14 -16.73 -20.26
C VAL A 462 20.70 -17.23 -20.11
N ILE A 463 20.35 -18.35 -20.75
CA ILE A 463 18.99 -18.92 -20.69
C ILE A 463 18.62 -19.35 -19.27
N LYS A 464 19.55 -20.00 -18.56
CA LYS A 464 19.34 -20.45 -17.19
C LYS A 464 19.15 -19.29 -16.21
N LEU A 465 19.95 -18.22 -16.35
CA LEU A 465 19.86 -17.01 -15.54
C LEU A 465 18.63 -16.18 -15.90
N TRP A 466 18.26 -16.12 -17.18
CA TRP A 466 17.16 -15.30 -17.65
C TRP A 466 15.80 -15.92 -17.32
N LEU A 467 15.52 -17.12 -17.84
CA LEU A 467 14.18 -17.70 -17.77
C LEU A 467 13.90 -18.36 -16.43
N ILE A 468 14.80 -19.24 -15.99
CA ILE A 468 14.52 -20.03 -14.78
C ILE A 468 14.60 -19.15 -13.55
N LYS A 469 15.69 -18.36 -13.41
CA LYS A 469 15.86 -17.54 -12.20
C LYS A 469 14.72 -16.53 -12.05
N TYR A 470 14.25 -15.95 -13.16
CA TYR A 470 13.11 -15.06 -13.12
C TYR A 470 11.81 -15.81 -12.79
N TRP A 471 11.48 -16.91 -13.46
CA TRP A 471 10.29 -17.72 -13.12
C TRP A 471 10.32 -18.21 -11.65
N ILE A 472 11.50 -18.58 -11.13
CA ILE A 472 11.69 -18.92 -9.70
C ILE A 472 11.42 -17.70 -8.81
N LEU A 473 11.90 -16.53 -9.18
CA LEU A 473 11.73 -15.32 -8.40
C LEU A 473 10.26 -14.87 -8.37
N VAL A 474 9.57 -14.90 -9.51
CA VAL A 474 8.13 -14.63 -9.61
C VAL A 474 7.33 -15.60 -8.76
N THR A 475 7.64 -16.90 -8.84
CA THR A 475 6.93 -17.92 -8.04
C THR A 475 7.18 -17.78 -6.55
N LYS A 476 8.41 -17.48 -6.13
CA LYS A 476 8.73 -17.14 -4.73
C LYS A 476 7.96 -15.92 -4.25
N THR A 477 8.02 -14.82 -5.02
CA THR A 477 7.33 -13.58 -4.70
C THR A 477 5.81 -13.80 -4.62
N MET A 478 5.24 -14.55 -5.57
CA MET A 478 3.84 -14.95 -5.56
C MET A 478 3.48 -15.78 -4.32
N SER A 479 4.28 -16.79 -3.99
CA SER A 479 4.06 -17.62 -2.80
C SER A 479 4.06 -16.79 -1.52
N MET A 480 4.93 -15.79 -1.42
CA MET A 480 4.99 -14.88 -0.29
C MET A 480 3.79 -13.93 -0.26
N ALA A 481 3.44 -13.33 -1.40
CA ALA A 481 2.34 -12.37 -1.50
C ALA A 481 0.97 -12.98 -1.17
N PHE A 482 0.79 -14.28 -1.36
CA PHE A 482 -0.46 -15.01 -1.05
C PHE A 482 -0.37 -15.86 0.23
N MET A 483 0.58 -15.59 1.13
CA MET A 483 0.60 -16.24 2.44
C MET A 483 -0.69 -15.96 3.22
N HIS A 484 -1.13 -16.94 4.01
CA HIS A 484 -2.32 -16.80 4.85
C HIS A 484 -2.13 -15.85 6.03
N SER A 485 -0.88 -15.62 6.44
CA SER A 485 -0.51 -14.77 7.56
C SER A 485 0.90 -14.25 7.38
N PHE A 486 1.21 -13.07 7.91
CA PHE A 486 2.53 -12.46 7.81
C PHE A 486 3.11 -12.14 9.19
N THR A 487 4.37 -12.49 9.40
CA THR A 487 5.23 -11.92 10.45
C THR A 487 5.96 -10.68 9.91
N GLU A 488 6.60 -9.90 10.78
CA GLU A 488 7.48 -8.79 10.36
C GLU A 488 8.65 -9.26 9.48
N GLU A 489 9.17 -10.46 9.74
CA GLU A 489 10.21 -11.08 8.91
C GLU A 489 9.66 -11.44 7.52
N ASP A 490 8.42 -11.93 7.43
CA ASP A 490 7.78 -12.23 6.14
C ASP A 490 7.56 -10.96 5.30
N TYR A 491 7.17 -9.85 5.92
CA TYR A 491 7.08 -8.56 5.21
C TYR A 491 8.43 -8.09 4.69
N THR A 492 9.50 -8.29 5.47
CA THR A 492 10.88 -7.97 5.06
C THR A 492 11.30 -8.81 3.87
N LYS A 493 11.10 -10.13 3.94
CA LYS A 493 11.40 -11.05 2.83
C LYS A 493 10.57 -10.75 1.58
N LEU A 494 9.30 -10.38 1.72
CA LEU A 494 8.44 -10.03 0.59
C LEU A 494 8.97 -8.78 -0.12
N ARG A 495 9.39 -7.76 0.66
CA ARG A 495 10.03 -6.56 0.13
C ARG A 495 11.31 -6.89 -0.64
N GLU A 496 12.17 -7.74 -0.08
CA GLU A 496 13.39 -8.20 -0.75
C GLU A 496 13.09 -8.96 -2.05
N CYS A 497 12.06 -9.82 -2.04
CA CYS A 497 11.61 -10.54 -3.23
C CYS A 497 11.15 -9.57 -4.34
N LEU A 498 10.32 -8.58 -4.00
CA LEU A 498 9.84 -7.56 -4.93
C LEU A 498 11.00 -6.70 -5.48
N ASP A 499 11.93 -6.29 -4.63
CA ASP A 499 13.10 -5.50 -5.03
C ASP A 499 14.02 -6.30 -5.98
N ASN A 500 14.26 -7.57 -5.68
CA ASN A 500 15.02 -8.46 -6.54
C ASN A 500 14.32 -8.67 -7.88
N GLU A 501 12.99 -8.80 -7.87
CA GLU A 501 12.20 -8.99 -9.09
C GLU A 501 12.28 -7.75 -9.98
N ARG A 502 12.10 -6.56 -9.40
CA ARG A 502 12.27 -5.27 -10.11
C ARG A 502 13.65 -5.14 -10.72
N ARG A 503 14.71 -5.43 -9.95
CA ARG A 503 16.11 -5.36 -10.42
C ARG A 503 16.34 -6.29 -11.61
N LEU A 504 15.87 -7.53 -11.51
CA LEU A 504 16.03 -8.52 -12.57
C LEU A 504 15.25 -8.13 -13.83
N LEU A 505 14.01 -7.64 -13.70
CA LEU A 505 13.23 -7.11 -14.83
C LEU A 505 13.95 -5.98 -15.55
N SER A 506 14.50 -5.05 -14.77
CA SER A 506 15.18 -3.86 -15.30
C SER A 506 16.46 -4.21 -16.04
N GLN A 507 17.15 -5.30 -15.67
CA GLN A 507 18.36 -5.78 -16.37
C GLN A 507 18.05 -6.54 -17.67
N VAL A 508 16.84 -7.09 -17.76
CA VAL A 508 16.50 -8.08 -18.78
C VAL A 508 15.67 -7.47 -19.91
N PHE A 509 14.74 -6.57 -19.58
CA PHE A 509 13.74 -6.08 -20.54
C PHE A 509 13.95 -4.65 -20.97
N ILE A 510 14.92 -3.97 -20.39
CA ILE A 510 15.29 -2.58 -20.63
C ILE A 510 16.81 -2.57 -20.84
#